data_AF-A0A5E4K5Q6-F1
#
_entry.id   AF-A0A5E4K5Q6-F1
#
_cell.length_a   1.000
_cell.length_b   1.000
_cell.length_c   1.000
_cell.angle_alpha   90.00
_cell.angle_beta   90.00
_cell.angle_gamma   90.00
#
_symmetry.space_group_name_H-M   'P 1'
#
loop_
_entity.id
_entity.type
_entity.pdbx_description
1 polymer ?
#
loop_
_entity_poly.entity_id
_entity_poly.type
_entity_poly.pdbx_seq_one_letter_code
_entity_poly.pdbx_strand_id
1 'polypeptide(L)'
;MLSKFPNLLIALLLFAVLFVSIDNSNRVWAGKEDTNYIGVGNIAGGPGIGSGIFSDFIFSFELLSLLLIAALIGALYLAKKEA
;
A
#
# COMPACT_ATOMS: atom_id res chain seq x y z
N MET A 1 -19.52 1.16 24.12
CA MET A 1 -19.47 0.94 22.66
C MET A 1 -19.00 2.17 21.88
N LEU A 2 -19.17 3.39 22.41
CA LEU A 2 -18.74 4.65 21.76
C LEU A 2 -17.21 4.81 21.63
N SER A 3 -16.40 4.14 22.47
CA SER A 3 -14.93 4.20 22.41
C SER A 3 -14.30 3.45 21.23
N LYS A 4 -15.04 2.50 20.60
CA LYS A 4 -14.57 1.79 19.40
C LYS A 4 -14.98 2.49 18.10
N PHE A 5 -15.90 3.45 18.18
CA PHE A 5 -16.40 4.22 17.04
C PHE A 5 -15.30 5.00 16.30
N PRO A 6 -14.36 5.71 16.95
CA PRO A 6 -13.27 6.40 16.25
C PRO A 6 -12.33 5.42 15.54
N ASN A 7 -12.05 4.24 16.11
CA ASN A 7 -11.21 3.22 15.45
C ASN A 7 -11.89 2.66 14.19
N LEU A 8 -13.20 2.42 14.26
CA LEU A 8 -14.00 2.01 13.11
C LEU A 8 -13.98 3.09 12.01
N LEU A 9 -14.15 4.35 12.40
CA LEU A 9 -14.12 5.50 11.50
C LEU A 9 -12.76 5.63 10.79
N ILE A 10 -11.66 5.48 11.53
CA ILE A 10 -10.30 5.52 10.98
C ILE A 10 -10.08 4.37 9.99
N ALA A 11 -10.53 3.15 10.33
CA ALA A 11 -10.43 2.01 9.41
C ALA A 11 -11.25 2.25 8.13
N LEU A 12 -12.48 2.77 8.25
CA LEU A 12 -13.32 3.12 7.10
C LEU A 12 -12.68 4.19 6.21
N LEU A 13 -12.07 5.22 6.81
CA LEU A 13 -11.35 6.26 6.07
C LEU A 13 -10.13 5.68 5.34
N LEU A 14 -9.37 4.78 5.98
CA LEU A 14 -8.25 4.09 5.33
C LEU A 14 -8.71 3.32 4.08
N PHE A 15 -9.78 2.52 4.22
CA PHE A 15 -10.33 1.77 3.09
C PHE A 15 -10.88 2.68 1.99
N ALA A 16 -11.52 3.79 2.34
CA ALA A 16 -12.00 4.77 1.37
C ALA A 16 -10.84 5.38 0.56
N VAL A 17 -9.74 5.76 1.21
CA VAL A 17 -8.55 6.31 0.51
C VAL A 17 -7.92 5.26 -0.41
N LEU A 18 -7.82 4.00 0.02
CA LEU A 18 -7.32 2.92 -0.83
C LEU A 18 -8.20 2.73 -2.07
N PHE A 19 -9.52 2.74 -1.89
CA PHE A 19 -10.47 2.58 -3.00
C PHE A 19 -10.37 3.72 -4.02
N VAL A 20 -10.32 4.96 -3.54
CA VAL A 20 -10.13 6.15 -4.39
C VAL A 20 -8.79 6.13 -5.13
N SER A 21 -7.73 5.62 -4.48
CA SER A 21 -6.41 5.52 -5.12
C SER A 21 -6.39 4.49 -6.26
N ILE A 22 -7.07 3.36 -6.07
CA ILE A 22 -7.22 2.32 -7.09
C ILE A 22 -8.07 2.83 -8.26
N ASP A 23 -9.22 3.46 -7.97
CA ASP A 23 -10.12 4.01 -9.00
C ASP A 23 -9.44 5.09 -9.84
N ASN A 24 -8.75 6.04 -9.20
CA ASN A 24 -7.97 7.05 -9.91
C ASN A 24 -6.86 6.42 -10.76
N SER A 25 -6.20 5.37 -10.28
CA SER A 25 -5.21 4.64 -11.07
C SER A 25 -5.83 4.06 -12.33
N ASN A 26 -6.98 3.38 -12.23
CA ASN A 26 -7.66 2.80 -13.38
C ASN A 26 -8.10 3.88 -14.39
N ARG A 27 -8.61 5.02 -13.90
CA ARG A 27 -9.03 6.16 -14.73
C ARG A 27 -7.88 6.84 -15.48
N VAL A 28 -6.68 6.89 -14.89
CA VAL A 28 -5.47 7.43 -15.53
C VAL A 28 -4.92 6.48 -16.61
N TRP A 29 -5.24 5.19 -16.52
CA TRP A 29 -4.69 4.15 -17.39
C TRP A 29 -5.64 3.75 -18.54
N ALA A 30 -6.95 3.95 -18.39
CA ALA A 30 -7.98 3.58 -19.37
C ALA A 30 -7.94 4.33 -20.71
N GLY A 31 -7.11 5.37 -20.87
CA GLY A 31 -7.05 6.22 -22.07
C GLY A 31 -5.69 6.23 -22.79
N LYS A 32 -4.76 5.34 -22.45
CA LYS A 32 -3.43 5.28 -23.07
C LYS A 32 -3.35 4.06 -23.99
N GLU A 33 -3.39 4.29 -25.30
CA GLU A 33 -3.32 3.24 -26.34
C GLU A 33 -1.95 2.52 -26.35
N ASP A 34 -0.91 3.16 -25.82
CA ASP A 34 0.39 2.53 -25.55
C ASP A 34 0.61 2.48 -24.04
N THR A 35 0.28 1.36 -23.41
CA THR A 35 0.77 1.08 -22.06
C THR A 35 2.27 0.89 -22.17
N ASN A 36 3.05 1.91 -21.80
CA ASN A 36 4.49 1.75 -21.63
C ASN A 36 4.67 0.64 -20.60
N TYR A 37 5.14 -0.54 -21.01
CA TYR A 37 5.28 -1.69 -20.12
C TYR A 37 6.34 -1.34 -19.07
N ILE A 38 5.88 -0.92 -17.89
CA ILE A 38 6.74 -0.72 -16.74
C ILE A 38 6.90 -2.09 -16.10
N GLY A 39 7.91 -2.82 -16.54
CA GLY A 39 8.27 -4.11 -15.96
C GLY A 39 8.62 -3.96 -14.48
N VAL A 40 8.44 -5.02 -13.69
CA VAL A 40 8.73 -5.03 -12.25
C VAL A 40 10.15 -4.55 -11.96
N GLY A 41 11.13 -4.87 -12.82
CA GLY A 41 12.51 -4.39 -12.70
C GLY A 41 12.65 -2.86 -12.76
N ASN A 42 11.80 -2.17 -13.53
CA ASN A 42 11.80 -0.71 -13.64
C ASN A 42 11.18 -0.03 -12.42
N ILE A 43 10.24 -0.71 -11.74
CA ILE A 43 9.63 -0.22 -10.49
C ILE A 43 10.58 -0.49 -9.31
N ALA A 44 11.10 -1.71 -9.25
CA ALA A 44 12.00 -2.18 -8.21
C ALA A 44 13.33 -1.41 -8.18
N GLY A 45 13.88 -1.07 -9.35
CA GLY A 45 15.28 -0.65 -9.48
C GLY A 45 16.17 -1.90 -9.53
N GLY A 46 16.27 -2.50 -10.71
CA GLY A 46 17.14 -3.66 -10.97
C GLY A 46 18.60 -3.28 -11.30
N PRO A 47 19.49 -4.27 -11.51
CA PRO A 47 20.87 -4.02 -11.93
C PRO A 47 20.93 -3.16 -13.20
N GLY A 48 21.55 -1.97 -13.12
CA GLY A 48 21.63 -1.01 -14.22
C GLY A 48 20.49 0.01 -14.28
N ILE A 49 19.47 -0.12 -13.42
CA ILE A 49 18.37 0.85 -13.28
C ILE A 49 18.63 1.61 -11.98
N GLY A 50 19.16 2.84 -12.10
CA GLY A 50 19.55 3.66 -10.94
C GLY A 50 18.37 4.21 -10.12
N SER A 51 17.14 4.08 -10.61
CA SER A 51 15.94 4.64 -9.99
C SER A 51 14.91 3.55 -9.66
N GLY A 52 14.23 3.66 -8.53
CA GLY A 52 13.20 2.70 -8.14
C GLY A 52 12.96 2.62 -6.64
N ILE A 53 12.04 1.74 -6.23
CA ILE A 53 11.66 1.59 -4.82
C ILE A 53 12.80 1.06 -3.94
N PHE A 54 13.74 0.30 -4.52
CA PHE A 54 14.91 -0.21 -3.80
C PHE A 54 16.15 0.68 -3.93
N SER A 55 16.08 1.80 -4.66
CA SER A 55 17.13 2.82 -4.69
C SER A 55 16.61 4.14 -4.11
N ASP A 56 15.98 4.97 -4.92
CA ASP A 56 15.55 6.34 -4.57
C ASP A 56 14.57 6.39 -3.39
N PHE A 57 13.75 5.34 -3.23
CA PHE A 57 12.72 5.27 -2.21
C PHE A 57 12.95 4.17 -1.17
N ILE A 58 14.19 3.73 -0.97
CA ILE A 58 14.52 2.63 -0.05
C ILE A 58 14.01 2.88 1.38
N PHE A 59 14.12 4.11 1.87
CA PHE A 59 13.64 4.48 3.21
C PHE A 59 12.11 4.40 3.31
N SER A 60 11.40 4.92 2.30
CA SER A 60 9.93 4.83 2.24
C SER A 60 9.46 3.37 2.15
N PHE A 61 10.16 2.55 1.36
CA PHE A 61 9.88 1.12 1.27
C PHE A 61 10.06 0.41 2.63
N GLU A 62 11.12 0.72 3.36
CA GLU A 62 11.39 0.13 4.67
C GLU A 62 10.33 0.51 5.71
N LEU A 63 9.88 1.76 5.73
CA LEU A 63 8.78 2.18 6.60
C LEU A 63 7.47 1.42 6.29
N LEU A 64 7.18 1.22 5.01
CA LEU A 64 5.99 0.45 4.59
C LEU A 64 6.10 -1.03 4.99
N SER A 65 7.28 -1.63 4.90
CA SER A 65 7.47 -3.03 5.31
C SER A 65 7.30 -3.21 6.82
N LEU A 66 7.83 -2.29 7.63
CA LEU A 66 7.60 -2.27 9.08
C LEU A 66 6.13 -2.08 9.45
N LEU A 67 5.44 -1.18 8.74
CA LEU A 67 4.00 -0.97 8.93
C LEU A 67 3.20 -2.24 8.61
N LEU A 68 3.56 -2.94 7.54
CA LEU A 68 2.91 -4.20 7.16
C LEU A 68 3.12 -5.29 8.23
N ILE A 69 4.32 -5.40 8.78
CA ILE A 69 4.61 -6.33 9.87
C ILE A 69 3.78 -5.98 11.12
N ALA A 70 3.73 -4.70 11.49
CA ALA A 70 2.92 -4.25 12.62
C ALA A 70 1.43 -4.56 12.42
N ALA A 71 0.91 -4.38 11.20
CA ALA A 71 -0.46 -4.72 10.84
C ALA A 71 -0.74 -6.23 10.98
N LEU A 72 0.18 -7.08 10.51
CA LEU A 72 0.07 -8.54 10.63
C LEU A 72 0.07 -8.98 12.10
N ILE A 73 0.96 -8.43 12.93
CA ILE A 73 1.01 -8.70 14.36
C ILE A 73 -0.28 -8.25 15.05
N GLY A 74 -0.77 -7.05 14.73
CA GLY A 74 -2.02 -6.52 15.25
C GLY A 74 -3.23 -7.40 14.89
N ALA A 75 -3.29 -7.86 13.63
CA ALA A 75 -4.34 -8.77 13.17
C ALA A 75 -4.29 -10.11 13.91
N LEU A 76 -3.11 -10.70 14.07
CA LEU A 76 -2.93 -11.95 14.81
C LEU A 76 -3.32 -11.82 16.29
N TYR A 77 -2.92 -10.72 16.94
CA TYR A 77 -3.28 -10.43 18.32
C TYR A 77 -4.80 -10.30 18.50
N LEU A 78 -5.47 -9.61 17.58
CA LEU A 78 -6.92 -9.48 17.59
C LEU A 78 -7.61 -10.83 17.39
N ALA A 79 -7.17 -11.63 16.41
CA ALA A 79 -7.70 -12.96 16.15
C ALA A 79 -7.54 -13.90 17.36
N LYS A 80 -6.40 -13.84 18.05
CA LYS A 80 -6.15 -14.62 19.27
C LYS A 80 -7.02 -14.21 20.46
N LYS A 81 -7.52 -12.98 20.50
CA LYS A 81 -8.38 -12.50 21.60
C LYS A 81 -9.85 -12.94 21.41
N GLU A 82 -10.25 -13.20 20.18
CA GLU A 82 -11.61 -13.59 19.83
C GLU A 82 -11.83 -15.12 19.78
N ALA A 83 -10.75 -15.92 19.81
CA ALA A 83 -10.75 -17.38 19.93
C ALA A 83 -10.58 -17.82 21.40
#